data_AF-A0A7W1P8G4-F1
#
_entry.id   AF-A0A7W1P8G4-F1
#
_cell.length_a   1.000
_cell.length_b   1.000
_cell.length_c   1.000
_cell.angle_alpha   90.00
_cell.angle_beta   90.00
_cell.angle_gamma   90.00
#
_symmetry.space_group_name_H-M   'P 1'
#
loop_
_entity.id
_entity.type
_entity.pdbx_description
1 polymer ?
#
loop_
_entity_poly.entity_id
_entity_poly.type
_entity_poly.pdbx_seq_one_letter_code
_entity_poly.pdbx_strand_id
1 'polypeptide(L)' 'MSYCEHCEGQRFDRSRVLRALRRVRKQMRMEGRAECDGALGLALEAVKALDIPHLELLDDVDEIIH' A
#
# COMPACT_ATOMS: atom_id res chain seq x y z
N MET A 1 -15.89 14.09 0.03
CA MET A 1 -14.60 13.39 0.29
C MET A 1 -13.50 14.44 0.24
N SER A 2 -13.00 14.86 1.40
CA SER A 2 -11.98 15.91 1.50
C SER A 2 -10.62 15.39 1.00
N TYR A 3 -9.95 16.21 0.19
CA TYR A 3 -8.59 15.98 -0.28
C TYR A 3 -7.60 16.25 0.84
N CYS A 4 -6.53 15.45 0.93
CA CYS A 4 -5.39 15.73 1.80
C CYS A 4 -4.32 16.46 0.98
N GLU A 5 -4.11 17.74 1.26
CA GLU A 5 -3.10 18.57 0.59
C GLU A 5 -1.67 18.08 0.84
N HIS A 6 -1.42 17.36 1.94
CA HIS A 6 -0.12 16.74 2.24
C HIS A 6 0.26 15.59 1.30
N CYS A 7 -0.71 14.95 0.65
CA CYS A 7 -0.46 13.79 -0.21
C CYS A 7 -0.55 14.13 -1.70
N GLU A 8 -0.68 15.41 -2.07
CA GLU A 8 -0.97 15.87 -3.45
C GLU A 8 -2.16 15.11 -4.09
N GLY A 9 -3.13 14.67 -3.28
CA GLY A 9 -4.25 13.85 -3.75
C GLY A 9 -3.93 12.39 -4.09
N GLN A 10 -2.67 11.95 -3.99
CA GLN A 10 -2.30 10.54 -4.17
C GLN A 10 -2.50 9.77 -2.86
N ARG A 11 -3.67 9.13 -2.72
CA ARG A 11 -3.88 8.14 -1.65
C ARG A 11 -2.94 6.96 -1.89
N PHE A 12 -2.01 6.73 -0.97
CA PHE A 12 -1.14 5.58 -0.99
C PHE A 12 -1.93 4.30 -0.68
N ASP A 13 -2.41 3.62 -1.72
CA ASP A 13 -3.07 2.32 -1.59
C ASP A 13 -2.02 1.21 -1.62
N ARG A 14 -1.59 0.79 -0.43
CA ARG A 14 -0.65 -0.33 -0.22
C ARG A 14 -1.06 -1.58 -0.97
N SER A 15 -2.36 -1.89 -1.03
CA SER A 15 -2.85 -3.09 -1.72
C SER A 15 -2.63 -3.00 -3.23
N ARG A 16 -2.79 -1.80 -3.82
CA ARG A 16 -2.50 -1.55 -5.24
C ARG A 16 -1.02 -1.62 -5.53
N VAL A 17 -0.18 -1.02 -4.69
CA VAL A 17 1.29 -1.07 -4.85
C VAL A 17 1.79 -2.51 -4.76
N LEU A 18 1.36 -3.27 -3.75
CA LEU A 18 1.75 -4.68 -3.60
C LEU A 18 1.29 -5.53 -4.79
N ARG A 19 0.08 -5.29 -5.33
CA ARG A 19 -0.40 -5.98 -6.53
C ARG A 19 0.44 -5.63 -7.76
N ALA A 20 0.80 -4.37 -7.94
CA ALA A 20 1.67 -3.93 -9.04
C ALA A 20 3.05 -4.60 -8.96
N LEU A 21 3.69 -4.59 -7.78
CA LEU A 21 5.00 -5.22 -7.56
C LEU A 21 4.97 -6.73 -7.82
N ARG A 22 3.91 -7.44 -7.38
CA ARG A 22 3.74 -8.87 -7.68
C ARG A 22 3.58 -9.14 -9.18
N ARG A 23 2.87 -8.26 -9.91
CA ARG A 23 2.72 -8.37 -11.36
C ARG A 23 4.06 -8.18 -12.08
N VAL A 24 4.83 -7.16 -11.70
CA VAL A 24 6.16 -6.91 -12.23
C VAL A 24 7.08 -8.10 -11.96
N ARG A 25 7.08 -8.63 -10.75
CA ARG A 25 7.86 -9.83 -10.39
C ARG A 25 7.49 -11.05 -11.23
N LYS A 26 6.19 -11.27 -11.49
CA LYS A 26 5.74 -12.33 -12.40
C LYS A 26 6.24 -12.08 -13.83
N GLN A 27 6.16 -10.85 -14.32
CA GLN A 27 6.62 -10.49 -15.66
C GLN A 27 8.12 -10.73 -15.83
N MET A 28 8.94 -10.25 -14.90
CA MET A 28 10.40 -10.43 -14.94
C MET A 28 10.79 -11.91 -14.94
N ARG A 29 10.09 -12.74 -14.16
CA ARG A 29 10.29 -14.20 -14.18
C ARG A 29 9.95 -14.82 -15.54
N MET A 30 8.87 -14.38 -16.19
CA MET A 30 8.49 -14.85 -17.53
C MET A 30 9.49 -14.42 -18.61
N GLU A 31 10.11 -13.25 -18.44
CA GLU A 31 11.17 -12.74 -19.32
C GLU A 31 12.56 -13.35 -19.02
N GLY A 32 12.66 -14.30 -18.09
CA GLY A 32 13.93 -14.92 -17.71
C GLY A 32 14.87 -14.03 -16.90
N ARG A 33 14.38 -12.89 -16.39
CA ARG A 33 15.12 -11.91 -15.58
C ARG A 33 15.10 -12.29 -14.10
N ALA A 34 15.60 -13.49 -13.79
CA ALA A 34 15.58 -14.04 -12.44
C ALA A 34 16.38 -13.21 -11.43
N GLU A 35 17.40 -12.47 -11.88
CA GLU A 35 18.20 -11.57 -11.05
C GLU A 35 17.38 -10.44 -10.42
N CYS A 36 16.23 -10.09 -11.00
CA CYS A 36 15.34 -9.07 -10.45
C CYS A 36 14.50 -9.58 -9.26
N ASP A 37 14.41 -10.90 -9.03
CA ASP A 37 13.50 -11.46 -8.04
C ASP A 37 13.88 -11.05 -6.60
N GLY A 38 15.18 -10.98 -6.31
CA GLY A 38 15.68 -10.54 -5.00
C GLY A 38 15.32 -9.09 -4.71
N ALA A 39 15.59 -8.19 -5.66
CA ALA A 39 15.27 -6.77 -5.54
C ALA A 39 13.75 -6.53 -5.38
N LEU A 40 12.93 -7.23 -6.17
CA LEU A 40 11.47 -7.15 -6.06
C LEU A 40 10.95 -7.77 -4.77
N GLY A 41 11.62 -8.79 -4.23
CA GLY A 41 11.36 -9.34 -2.91
C GLY A 41 11.58 -8.31 -1.81
N LEU A 42 12.73 -7.63 -1.82
CA LEU A 42 13.04 -6.57 -0.86
C LEU A 42 12.05 -5.40 -0.95
N ALA A 43 11.68 -4.98 -2.16
CA ALA A 43 10.68 -3.94 -2.37
C ALA A 43 9.31 -4.32 -1.81
N LEU A 44 8.89 -5.58 -1.98
CA LEU A 44 7.64 -6.09 -1.40
C LEU A 44 7.66 -6.05 0.13
N GLU A 45 8.77 -6.44 0.75
CA GLU A 45 8.89 -6.39 2.22
C GLU A 45 8.94 -4.94 2.73
N ALA A 46 9.66 -4.05 2.06
CA ALA A 46 9.68 -2.63 2.41
C ALA A 46 8.27 -2.01 2.39
N VAL A 47 7.49 -2.25 1.32
CA VAL A 47 6.11 -1.75 1.21
C VAL A 47 5.17 -2.43 2.24
N LYS A 48 5.44 -3.68 2.62
CA LYS A 48 4.69 -4.31 3.71
C LYS A 48 5.02 -3.67 5.06
N ALA A 49 6.26 -3.25 5.28
CA ALA A 49 6.69 -2.65 6.53
C ALA A 49 6.29 -1.18 6.69
N LEU A 50 5.75 -0.54 5.64
CA LEU A 50 5.22 0.81 5.76
C LEU A 50 4.05 0.83 6.74
N ASP A 51 4.28 1.51 7.88
CA ASP A 51 3.23 1.90 8.81
C ASP A 51 2.29 2.85 8.10
N ILE A 52 1.12 2.33 7.76
CA ILE A 52 0.01 3.15 7.31
C ILE A 52 -0.87 3.30 8.54
N PRO A 53 -1.12 4.54 9.00
CA PRO A 53 -2.06 4.77 10.08
C PRO A 53 -3.38 4.11 9.67
N HIS A 54 -3.72 3.02 10.34
CA HIS A 54 -5.06 2.48 10.25
C HIS A 54 -5.90 3.48 11.03
N LEU A 55 -6.67 4.30 10.32
CA LEU A 55 -7.73 5.08 10.96
C LEU A 55 -8.76 4.05 11.43
N GLU A 56 -8.61 3.59 12.67
CA GLU A 56 -9.68 2.92 13.38
C GLU A 56 -10.80 3.96 13.50
N LEU A 57 -11.91 3.76 12.77
CA LEU A 57 -13.14 4.46 13.10
C LEU A 57 -13.54 3.94 14.47
N LEU A 58 -13.37 4.77 15.50
CA LEU A 58 -13.97 4.53 16.79
C LEU A 58 -15.49 4.63 16.59
N ASP A 59 -16.17 3.50 16.46
CA ASP A 59 -17.63 3.38 16.43
C ASP A 59 -18.23 3.58 17.85
N ASP A 60 -17.77 4.61 18.58
CA ASP A 60 -18.28 4.94 19.92
C ASP A 60 -18.35 6.46 20.12
N VAL A 61 -19.30 7.10 19.44
CA VAL A 61 -19.86 8.39 19.92
C VAL A 61 -21.37 8.42 19.69
N ASP A 62 -22.08 7.46 20.27
CA ASP A 62 -23.53 7.57 20.53
C ASP A 62 -23.76 8.33 21.85
N GLU A 63 -23.31 9.59 21.93
CA GLU A 63 -23.82 10.53 22.94
C GLU A 63 -24.56 11.67 22.23
N ILE A 64 -25.87 11.48 22.09
CA ILE A 64 -26.82 12.57 21.87
C ILE A 64 -26.89 13.35 23.18
N ILE A 65 -26.22 14.51 23.22
CA ILE A 65 -26.41 15.48 24.31
C ILE A 65 -27.77 16.14 24.09
N HIS A 66 -28.71 15.90 25.01
CA HIS A 66 -30.00 16.60 25.11
C HIS A 66 -29.84 18.02 25.66
#